data_AF-A0A914GPM6-F1
#
_entry.id   AF-A0A914GPM6-F1
#
_cell.length_a   1.000
_cell.length_b   1.000
_cell.length_c   1.000
_cell.angle_alpha   90.00
_cell.angle_beta   90.00
_cell.angle_gamma   90.00
#
_symmetry.space_group_name_H-M   'P 1'
#
loop_
_entity.id
_entity.type
_entity.pdbx_description
1 polymer ?
#
loop_
_entity_poly.entity_id
_entity_poly.type
_entity_poly.pdbx_seq_one_letter_code
_entity_poly.pdbx_strand_id
1 'polypeptide(L)'
;MKGVDFDTGQEIIDKTPFALVGSGSDEQLGGYARHQTVFKSKGLQGLATELSMEMHRIGARNFGRDDRIGTANGKSILAPFLEEPFVRWLNTLPTALKTGFGLPNGAPNKFLLRNALRFLGVPEYFVQRPKRAMQFGTRMVKMEAIESGGAKLKGHQMCKKLLPRNGSANANDGEGRVMPLSD
;
A
#
# COMPACT_ATOMS: atom_id res chain seq x y z
N MET A 1 9.20 18.07 2.86
CA MET A 1 7.82 17.96 3.40
C MET A 1 7.75 18.65 4.75
N LYS A 2 6.74 19.50 5.00
CA LYS A 2 6.50 20.05 6.34
C LYS A 2 5.60 19.08 7.13
N GLY A 3 5.92 18.87 8.40
CA GLY A 3 5.16 18.02 9.30
C GLY A 3 5.23 18.57 10.72
N VAL A 4 4.58 17.87 11.64
CA VAL A 4 4.62 18.18 13.07
C VAL A 4 5.09 16.93 13.79
N ASP A 5 6.05 17.10 14.69
CA ASP A 5 6.49 16.04 15.59
C ASP A 5 5.32 15.63 16.49
N PHE A 6 5.02 14.33 16.56
CA PHE A 6 3.85 13.86 17.31
C PHE A 6 4.03 14.04 18.83
N ASP A 7 5.25 13.89 19.34
CA ASP A 7 5.51 13.90 20.78
C ASP A 7 5.71 15.33 21.31
N THR A 8 6.33 16.19 20.51
CA THR A 8 6.72 17.56 20.91
C THR A 8 5.87 18.65 20.30
N GLY A 9 5.09 18.36 19.26
CA GLY A 9 4.26 19.34 18.55
C GLY A 9 5.04 20.37 17.74
N GLN A 10 6.36 20.25 17.63
CA GLN A 10 7.19 21.18 16.88
C GLN A 10 7.07 20.95 15.37
N GLU A 11 7.16 22.04 14.60
CA GLU A 11 7.25 21.93 13.16
C GLU A 11 8.56 21.25 12.76
N ILE A 12 8.46 20.24 11.90
CA ILE A 12 9.59 19.55 11.29
C ILE A 12 9.57 19.83 9.79
N ILE A 13 10.74 20.15 9.25
CA ILE A 13 10.97 20.22 7.81
C ILE A 13 11.83 19.03 7.41
N ASP A 14 11.22 18.05 6.77
CA ASP A 14 11.93 16.94 6.17
C ASP A 14 12.48 17.35 4.79
N LYS A 15 13.81 17.38 4.68
CA LYS A 15 14.55 17.68 3.45
C LYS A 15 14.90 16.43 2.63
N THR A 16 14.52 15.23 3.09
CA THR A 16 14.87 13.98 2.44
C THR A 16 14.13 13.84 1.10
N PRO A 17 14.85 13.66 -0.02
CA PRO A 17 14.24 13.64 -1.35
C PRO A 17 13.58 12.31 -1.70
N PHE A 18 13.76 11.28 -0.87
CA PHE A 18 13.18 9.96 -1.10
C PHE A 18 12.36 9.47 0.10
N ALA A 19 11.49 8.50 -0.15
CA ALA A 19 10.78 7.75 0.87
C ALA A 19 10.87 6.25 0.58
N LEU A 20 11.22 5.46 1.58
CA LEU A 20 11.23 4.00 1.50
C LEU A 20 9.85 3.45 1.81
N VAL A 21 9.35 2.56 0.94
CA VAL A 21 8.06 1.90 1.11
C VAL A 21 8.21 0.37 1.11
N GLY A 22 7.36 -0.30 1.88
CA GLY A 22 7.32 -1.77 1.97
C GLY A 22 6.51 -2.46 0.87
N SER A 23 6.18 -1.73 -0.21
CA SER A 23 5.39 -2.24 -1.35
C SER A 23 6.10 -3.44 -2.01
N GLY A 24 5.34 -4.48 -2.37
CA GLY A 24 5.87 -5.72 -2.93
C GLY A 24 6.21 -6.80 -1.90
N SER A 25 6.33 -6.46 -0.62
CA SER A 25 6.59 -7.46 0.43
C SER A 25 5.42 -8.43 0.63
N ASP A 26 4.18 -7.99 0.44
CA ASP A 26 3.00 -8.83 0.62
C ASP A 26 2.79 -9.78 -0.56
N GLU A 27 2.92 -9.27 -1.78
CA GLU A 27 2.73 -9.97 -3.04
C GLU A 27 3.79 -11.07 -3.25
N GLN A 28 5.02 -10.85 -2.78
CA GLN A 28 6.09 -11.81 -2.97
C GLN A 28 6.29 -12.80 -1.81
N LEU A 29 5.94 -12.40 -0.58
CA LEU A 29 6.20 -13.21 0.63
C LEU A 29 4.92 -13.77 1.28
N GLY A 30 3.79 -13.71 0.59
CA GLY A 30 2.57 -14.35 1.09
C GLY A 30 1.86 -13.55 2.18
N GLY A 31 1.83 -12.23 2.08
CA GLY A 31 1.36 -11.31 3.13
C GLY A 31 -0.15 -11.11 3.27
N TYR A 32 -0.95 -11.43 2.24
CA TYR A 32 -2.40 -11.27 2.28
C TYR A 32 -3.10 -12.51 2.84
N ALA A 33 -4.19 -12.30 3.61
CA ALA A 33 -5.00 -13.40 4.15
C ALA A 33 -5.52 -14.35 3.05
N ARG A 34 -5.82 -13.83 1.85
CA ARG A 34 -6.24 -14.63 0.69
C ARG A 34 -5.23 -15.69 0.28
N HIS A 35 -3.93 -15.47 0.54
CA HIS A 35 -2.89 -16.45 0.21
C HIS A 35 -3.04 -17.74 1.03
N GLN A 36 -3.49 -17.63 2.28
CA GLN A 36 -3.80 -18.81 3.09
C GLN A 36 -4.99 -19.57 2.51
N THR A 37 -6.03 -18.88 2.03
CA THR A 37 -7.18 -19.49 1.37
C THR A 37 -6.79 -20.19 0.07
N VAL A 38 -5.94 -19.55 -0.74
CA VAL A 38 -5.42 -20.15 -1.98
C VAL A 38 -4.56 -21.37 -1.67
N PHE A 39 -3.68 -21.30 -0.68
CA PHE A 39 -2.87 -22.44 -0.26
C PHE A 39 -3.73 -23.62 0.19
N LYS A 40 -4.74 -23.37 1.04
CA LYS A 40 -5.65 -24.43 1.51
C LYS A 40 -6.46 -25.09 0.39
N SER A 41 -6.77 -24.35 -0.68
CA SER A 41 -7.59 -24.86 -1.79
C SER A 41 -6.80 -25.45 -2.95
N LYS A 42 -5.60 -24.91 -3.25
CA LYS A 42 -4.81 -25.22 -4.45
C LYS A 42 -3.37 -25.66 -4.15
N GLY A 43 -3.00 -25.82 -2.88
CA GLY A 43 -1.66 -26.18 -2.44
C GLY A 43 -0.59 -25.14 -2.75
N LEU A 44 0.67 -25.54 -2.62
CA LEU A 44 1.84 -24.67 -2.88
C LEU A 44 1.91 -24.20 -4.34
N GLN A 45 1.55 -25.05 -5.29
CA GLN A 45 1.60 -24.71 -6.71
C GLN A 45 0.60 -23.60 -7.04
N GLY A 46 -0.65 -23.73 -6.60
CA GLY A 46 -1.65 -22.69 -6.81
C GLY A 46 -1.31 -21.38 -6.12
N LEU A 47 -0.69 -21.44 -4.93
CA LEU A 47 -0.17 -20.25 -4.26
C LEU A 47 0.95 -19.59 -5.10
N ALA A 48 1.91 -20.36 -5.61
CA ALA A 48 3.00 -19.81 -6.43
C ALA A 48 2.45 -19.09 -7.68
N THR A 49 1.45 -19.69 -8.34
CA THR A 49 0.75 -19.05 -9.47
C THR A 49 0.05 -17.76 -9.05
N GLU A 50 -0.64 -17.73 -7.91
CA GLU A 50 -1.29 -16.52 -7.39
C GLU A 50 -0.27 -15.38 -7.15
N LEU A 51 0.83 -15.65 -6.43
CA LEU A 51 1.86 -14.65 -6.15
C LEU A 51 2.50 -14.11 -7.45
N SER A 52 2.75 -14.98 -8.42
CA SER A 52 3.28 -14.58 -9.73
C SER A 52 2.32 -13.66 -10.50
N MET A 53 1.01 -13.97 -10.49
CA MET A 53 -0.01 -13.10 -11.11
C MET A 53 -0.10 -11.75 -10.41
N GLU A 54 0.05 -11.69 -9.10
CA GLU A 54 0.04 -10.43 -8.35
C GLU A 54 1.25 -9.57 -8.68
N MET A 55 2.43 -10.18 -8.78
CA MET A 55 3.64 -9.49 -9.16
C MET A 55 3.51 -8.85 -10.56
N HIS A 56 2.91 -9.55 -11.52
CA HIS A 56 2.62 -9.00 -12.85
C HIS A 56 1.64 -7.81 -12.83
N ARG A 57 0.76 -7.74 -11.83
CA ARG A 57 -0.31 -6.72 -11.75
C ARG A 57 0.04 -5.55 -10.82
N ILE A 58 1.15 -5.62 -10.09
CA ILE A 58 1.45 -4.65 -9.02
C ILE A 58 1.63 -3.23 -9.55
N GLY A 59 2.22 -3.09 -10.75
CA GLY A 59 2.43 -1.81 -11.43
C GLY A 59 1.10 -1.08 -11.69
N ALA A 60 0.13 -1.79 -12.29
CA ALA A 60 -1.17 -1.23 -12.64
C ALA A 60 -2.08 -0.94 -11.44
N ARG A 61 -1.85 -1.59 -10.29
CA ARG A 61 -2.72 -1.47 -9.10
C ARG A 61 -2.21 -0.51 -8.03
N ASN A 62 -0.91 -0.54 -7.75
CA ASN A 62 -0.35 0.12 -6.57
C ASN A 62 0.58 1.28 -6.95
N PHE A 63 1.42 1.09 -7.97
CA PHE A 63 2.52 2.03 -8.26
C PHE A 63 2.08 3.38 -8.79
N GLY A 64 1.10 3.41 -9.69
CA GLY A 64 0.62 4.69 -10.23
C GLY A 64 0.08 5.63 -9.15
N ARG A 65 -0.46 5.10 -8.04
CA ARG A 65 -0.91 5.93 -6.91
C ARG A 65 0.27 6.40 -6.08
N ASP A 66 1.13 5.47 -5.68
CA ASP A 66 2.24 5.77 -4.75
C ASP A 66 3.21 6.77 -5.39
N ASP A 67 3.49 6.65 -6.69
CA ASP A 67 4.32 7.57 -7.47
C ASP A 67 3.74 8.99 -7.56
N ARG A 68 2.43 9.10 -7.86
CA ARG A 68 1.75 10.41 -7.88
C ARG A 68 1.77 11.10 -6.52
N ILE A 69 1.57 10.34 -5.44
CA ILE A 69 1.62 10.88 -4.08
C ILE A 69 3.05 11.34 -3.74
N GLY A 70 4.07 10.53 -4.07
CA GLY A 70 5.47 10.91 -3.86
C GLY A 70 5.82 12.20 -4.61
N THR A 71 5.56 12.22 -5.91
CA THR A 71 5.84 13.37 -6.78
C THR A 71 5.14 14.64 -6.30
N ALA A 72 3.86 14.55 -5.91
CA ALA A 72 3.12 15.69 -5.35
C ALA A 72 3.74 16.25 -4.05
N ASN A 73 4.54 15.45 -3.33
CA ASN A 73 5.24 15.86 -2.13
C ASN A 73 6.74 16.16 -2.36
N GLY A 74 7.19 16.21 -3.62
CA GLY A 74 8.59 16.42 -3.97
C GLY A 74 9.49 15.26 -3.51
N LYS A 75 8.96 14.04 -3.48
CA LYS A 75 9.65 12.83 -3.01
C LYS A 75 9.64 11.72 -4.05
N SER A 76 10.78 11.09 -4.27
CA SER A 76 10.88 9.83 -5.02
C SER A 76 10.55 8.64 -4.12
N ILE A 77 9.69 7.74 -4.59
CA ILE A 77 9.35 6.51 -3.85
C ILE A 77 10.35 5.42 -4.22
N LEU A 78 10.97 4.83 -3.20
CA LEU A 78 11.88 3.69 -3.33
C LEU A 78 11.23 2.46 -2.70
N ALA A 79 11.15 1.36 -3.45
CA ALA A 79 10.51 0.13 -3.01
C ALA A 79 11.50 -1.04 -3.06
N PRO A 80 12.36 -1.22 -2.02
CA PRO A 80 13.44 -2.21 -2.02
C PRO A 80 13.01 -3.64 -2.34
N PHE A 81 11.80 -4.02 -1.95
CA PHE A 81 11.27 -5.36 -2.24
C PHE A 81 11.04 -5.59 -3.75
N LEU A 82 10.98 -4.55 -4.57
CA LEU A 82 10.68 -4.64 -5.99
C LEU A 82 11.88 -4.34 -6.87
N GLU A 83 13.04 -4.09 -6.24
CA GLU A 83 14.31 -3.97 -6.94
C GLU A 83 14.68 -5.28 -7.62
N GLU A 84 15.10 -5.20 -8.87
CA GLU A 84 15.36 -6.36 -9.72
C GLU A 84 16.29 -7.40 -9.07
N PRO A 85 17.42 -7.04 -8.43
CA PRO A 85 18.31 -8.02 -7.80
C PRO A 85 17.61 -8.81 -6.69
N PHE A 86 16.78 -8.13 -5.89
CA PHE A 86 16.03 -8.76 -4.80
C PHE A 86 14.94 -9.68 -5.34
N VAL A 87 14.16 -9.22 -6.31
CA VAL A 87 13.10 -10.02 -6.97
C VAL A 87 13.71 -11.26 -7.63
N ARG A 88 14.83 -11.09 -8.34
CA ARG A 88 15.56 -12.18 -9.00
C ARG A 88 16.01 -13.22 -7.99
N TRP A 89 16.69 -12.81 -6.92
CA TRP A 89 17.10 -13.71 -5.85
C TRP A 89 15.91 -14.42 -5.22
N LEU A 90 14.84 -13.70 -4.90
CA LEU A 90 13.66 -14.26 -4.27
C LEU A 90 12.96 -15.31 -5.15
N ASN A 91 12.98 -15.13 -6.47
CA ASN A 91 12.43 -16.10 -7.42
C ASN A 91 13.22 -17.42 -7.48
N THR A 92 14.46 -17.46 -7.01
CA THR A 92 15.22 -18.71 -6.88
C THR A 92 14.76 -19.57 -5.69
N LEU A 93 14.03 -18.98 -4.73
CA LEU A 93 13.66 -19.66 -3.50
C LEU A 93 12.32 -20.42 -3.65
N PRO A 94 12.20 -21.62 -3.05
CA PRO A 94 10.94 -22.33 -2.90
C PRO A 94 9.85 -21.47 -2.24
N THR A 95 8.61 -21.56 -2.73
CA THR A 95 7.47 -20.79 -2.21
C THR A 95 7.22 -21.02 -0.72
N ALA A 96 7.42 -22.24 -0.23
CA ALA A 96 7.28 -22.57 1.18
C ALA A 96 8.27 -21.79 2.06
N LEU A 97 9.54 -21.65 1.64
CA LEU A 97 10.56 -20.92 2.40
C LEU A 97 10.30 -19.41 2.43
N LYS A 98 9.71 -18.87 1.37
CA LYS A 98 9.33 -17.44 1.31
C LYS A 98 8.18 -17.13 2.27
N THR A 99 7.16 -17.98 2.24
CA THR A 99 5.83 -17.67 2.79
C THR A 99 5.52 -18.33 4.12
N GLY A 100 6.16 -19.46 4.42
CA GLY A 100 5.87 -20.31 5.59
C GLY A 100 4.76 -21.33 5.37
N PHE A 101 4.01 -21.25 4.26
CA PHE A 101 2.95 -22.20 3.99
C PHE A 101 3.50 -23.60 3.72
N GLY A 102 2.89 -24.63 4.32
CA GLY A 102 3.28 -26.03 4.15
C GLY A 102 4.49 -26.47 4.97
N LEU A 103 5.13 -25.58 5.74
CA LEU A 103 6.21 -25.98 6.67
C LEU A 103 5.60 -26.48 7.99
N PRO A 104 6.10 -27.58 8.60
CA PRO A 104 5.56 -28.14 9.84
C PRO A 104 5.49 -27.13 11.01
N ASN A 105 6.49 -26.25 11.09
CA ASN A 105 6.60 -25.19 12.11
C ASN A 105 6.54 -23.79 11.48
N GLY A 106 6.10 -23.66 10.23
CA GLY A 106 6.02 -22.37 9.56
C GLY A 106 4.80 -21.60 10.04
N ALA A 107 5.02 -20.51 10.78
CA ALA A 107 3.99 -19.50 10.93
C ALA A 107 3.67 -18.97 9.52
N PRO A 108 2.45 -19.21 8.99
CA PRO A 108 2.11 -18.75 7.65
C PRO A 108 2.15 -17.23 7.61
N ASN A 109 2.48 -16.65 6.44
CA ASN A 109 2.52 -15.22 6.13
C ASN A 109 3.88 -14.55 6.41
N LYS A 110 4.63 -14.21 5.35
CA LYS A 110 5.91 -13.48 5.39
C LYS A 110 7.03 -14.17 6.17
N PHE A 111 7.07 -15.50 6.15
CA PHE A 111 8.03 -16.28 6.95
C PHE A 111 9.48 -15.84 6.77
N LEU A 112 9.98 -15.71 5.54
CA LEU A 112 11.36 -15.30 5.29
C LEU A 112 11.66 -13.92 5.89
N LEU A 113 10.78 -12.95 5.67
CA LEU A 113 10.92 -11.60 6.23
C LEU A 113 10.87 -11.61 7.76
N ARG A 114 9.97 -12.37 8.37
CA ARG A 114 9.89 -12.46 9.84
C ARG A 114 11.18 -13.04 10.44
N ASN A 115 11.75 -14.07 9.81
CA ASN A 115 13.04 -14.62 10.26
C ASN A 115 14.19 -13.63 10.06
N ALA A 116 14.21 -12.89 8.94
CA ALA A 116 15.19 -11.82 8.72
C ALA A 116 15.08 -10.72 9.80
N LEU A 117 13.86 -10.32 10.17
CA LEU A 117 13.64 -9.35 11.25
C LEU A 117 14.14 -9.86 12.61
N ARG A 118 13.93 -11.15 12.92
CA ARG A 118 14.50 -11.76 14.14
C ARG A 118 16.02 -11.75 14.13
N PHE A 119 16.62 -12.11 12.99
CA PHE A 119 18.07 -12.10 12.83
C PHE A 119 18.66 -10.69 13.05
N LEU A 120 17.93 -9.65 12.63
CA LEU A 120 18.29 -8.25 12.84
C LEU A 120 17.97 -7.72 14.26
N GLY A 121 17.49 -8.57 15.18
CA GLY A 121 17.19 -8.19 16.56
C GLY A 121 15.91 -7.37 16.75
N VAL A 122 15.00 -7.37 15.77
CA VAL A 122 13.72 -6.67 15.90
C VAL A 122 12.87 -7.36 16.99
N PRO A 123 12.29 -6.61 17.95
CA PRO A 123 11.53 -7.21 19.04
C PRO A 123 10.38 -8.11 18.54
N GLU A 124 10.19 -9.26 19.20
CA GLU A 124 9.26 -10.30 18.76
C GLU A 124 7.81 -9.79 18.61
N TYR A 125 7.41 -8.81 19.41
CA TYR A 125 6.11 -8.12 19.28
C TYR A 125 5.89 -7.50 17.89
N PHE A 126 6.93 -6.90 17.29
CA PHE A 126 6.85 -6.37 15.92
C PHE A 126 6.92 -7.49 14.89
N VAL A 127 7.80 -8.47 15.11
CA VAL A 127 7.99 -9.62 14.22
C VAL A 127 6.71 -10.43 14.05
N GLN A 128 5.93 -10.63 15.11
CA GLN A 128 4.69 -11.42 15.08
C GLN A 128 3.45 -10.63 14.65
N ARG A 129 3.59 -9.30 14.44
CA ARG A 129 2.44 -8.46 14.15
C ARG A 129 1.72 -8.95 12.88
N PRO A 130 0.40 -9.24 12.95
CA PRO A 130 -0.33 -9.70 11.79
C PRO A 130 -0.41 -8.58 10.75
N LYS A 131 -0.33 -8.93 9.47
CA LYS A 131 -0.50 -7.97 8.39
C LYS A 131 -1.88 -7.32 8.51
N ARG A 132 -1.91 -5.98 8.47
CA ARG A 132 -3.13 -5.20 8.30
C ARG A 132 -2.91 -4.27 7.11
N ALA A 133 -3.80 -4.32 6.11
CA ALA A 133 -3.69 -3.37 5.00
C ALA A 133 -3.89 -1.95 5.55
N MET A 134 -3.18 -0.97 4.98
CA MET A 134 -3.12 0.40 5.50
C MET A 134 -4.52 0.98 5.80
N GLN A 135 -5.46 0.84 4.86
CA GLN A 135 -6.85 1.29 4.99
C GLN A 135 -7.63 0.70 6.19
N PHE A 136 -7.29 -0.51 6.63
CA PHE A 136 -7.88 -1.14 7.81
C PHE A 136 -7.12 -0.74 9.08
N GLY A 137 -5.81 -0.56 8.99
CA GLY A 137 -4.96 -0.11 10.09
C GLY A 137 -5.29 1.32 10.53
N THR A 138 -5.53 2.21 9.58
CA THR A 138 -5.90 3.62 9.80
C THR A 138 -7.38 3.81 10.14
N ARG A 139 -8.18 2.72 10.11
CA ARG A 139 -9.65 2.75 10.24
C ARG A 139 -10.36 3.64 9.21
N MET A 140 -9.68 4.05 8.13
CA MET A 140 -10.28 4.88 7.07
C MET A 140 -11.55 4.25 6.49
N VAL A 141 -11.56 2.93 6.26
CA VAL A 141 -12.75 2.21 5.76
C VAL A 141 -13.95 2.34 6.72
N LYS A 142 -13.70 2.43 8.04
CA LYS A 142 -14.77 2.60 9.03
C LYS A 142 -15.32 4.03 9.01
N MET A 143 -14.45 5.02 8.85
CA MET A 143 -14.87 6.42 8.74
C MET A 143 -15.67 6.65 7.46
N GLU A 144 -15.21 6.11 6.33
CA GLU A 144 -15.93 6.17 5.05
C GLU A 144 -17.31 5.50 5.13
N ALA A 145 -17.44 4.35 5.80
CA ALA A 145 -18.74 3.67 5.95
C ALA A 145 -19.72 4.46 6.82
N ILE A 146 -19.25 5.10 7.90
CA ILE A 146 -20.07 5.98 8.75
C ILE A 146 -20.52 7.20 7.96
N GLU A 147 -19.60 7.84 7.24
CA GLU A 147 -19.89 9.07 6.48
C GLU A 147 -20.67 8.83 5.19
N SER A 148 -20.67 7.61 4.64
CA SER A 148 -21.39 7.23 3.41
C SER A 148 -22.74 6.54 3.68
N GLY A 149 -23.25 6.59 4.92
CA GLY A 149 -24.52 5.96 5.28
C GLY A 149 -24.52 4.43 5.13
N GLY A 150 -23.35 3.80 5.28
CA GLY A 150 -23.17 2.34 5.20
C GLY A 150 -22.71 1.79 3.85
N ALA A 151 -22.57 2.61 2.80
CA ALA A 151 -22.07 2.16 1.51
C ALA A 151 -20.54 1.92 1.53
N LYS A 152 -20.10 0.70 1.21
CA LYS A 152 -18.67 0.33 1.11
C LYS A 152 -18.10 0.79 -0.23
N LEU A 153 -17.34 1.89 -0.24
CA LEU A 153 -16.54 2.30 -1.39
C LEU A 153 -15.30 1.39 -1.51
N LYS A 154 -14.96 0.98 -2.73
CA LYS A 154 -13.71 0.24 -3.02
C LYS A 154 -12.59 1.25 -3.24
N GLY A 155 -11.35 0.92 -2.87
CA GLY A 155 -10.21 1.86 -2.95
C GLY A 155 -9.83 2.40 -4.34
N HIS A 156 -10.43 1.92 -5.43
CA HIS A 156 -10.29 2.50 -6.77
C HIS A 156 -11.46 3.41 -7.18
N GLN A 157 -12.51 3.49 -6.36
CA GLN A 157 -13.69 4.30 -6.63
C GLN A 157 -13.42 5.74 -6.17
N MET A 158 -13.78 6.70 -7.02
CA MET A 158 -13.69 8.11 -6.69
C MET A 158 -14.68 8.43 -5.57
N CYS A 159 -14.17 8.89 -4.43
CA CYS A 159 -15.02 9.46 -3.39
C CYS A 159 -15.54 10.82 -3.91
N LYS A 160 -16.83 10.90 -4.26
CA LYS A 160 -17.47 12.13 -4.75
C LYS A 160 -17.31 13.33 -3.80
N LYS A 161 -16.95 13.09 -2.54
CA LYS A 161 -16.74 14.11 -1.50
C LYS A 161 -15.29 14.63 -1.42
N LEU A 162 -14.30 13.91 -1.96
CA LEU A 162 -12.92 14.36 -2.11
C LEU A 162 -12.68 15.05 -3.46
N LEU A 163 -13.68 15.03 -4.34
CA LEU A 163 -13.71 15.95 -5.46
C LEU A 163 -13.79 17.38 -4.90
N PRO A 164 -13.11 18.35 -5.52
CA PRO A 164 -13.33 19.75 -5.21
C PRO A 164 -14.83 19.98 -5.19
N ARG A 165 -15.37 20.45 -4.06
CA ARG A 165 -16.73 20.97 -4.06
C ARG A 165 -16.69 22.12 -5.06
N ASN A 166 -17.29 21.94 -6.24
CA ASN A 166 -17.60 23.08 -7.09
C ASN A 166 -18.35 24.05 -6.17
N GLY A 167 -17.70 25.18 -5.88
CA GLY A 167 -18.28 26.23 -5.08
C GLY A 167 -19.67 26.50 -5.63
N SER A 168 -20.63 26.61 -4.73
CA SER A 168 -21.97 27.12 -5.04
C SER A 168 -21.79 28.48 -5.72
N ALA A 169 -21.75 28.51 -7.05
CA ALA A 169 -22.05 29.70 -7.79
C ALA A 169 -23.55 29.93 -7.61
N ASN A 170 -23.89 30.90 -6.77
CA ASN A 170 -25.23 31.42 -6.67
C ASN A 170 -25.72 31.75 -8.08
N ALA A 171 -26.83 31.13 -8.48
CA ALA A 171 -27.61 31.56 -9.61
C ALA A 171 -28.29 32.88 -9.20
N ASN A 172 -27.60 33.99 -9.44
CA ASN A 172 -28.12 35.35 -9.61
C ASN A 172 -26.91 36.30 -9.57
N ASP A 173 -26.36 36.61 -10.73
CA ASP A 173 -25.96 37.98 -11.07
C ASP A 173 -25.72 38.06 -12.59
N GLY A 174 -26.17 39.16 -13.16
CA GLY A 174 -26.40 39.37 -14.58
C GLY A 174 -25.14 39.49 -15.44
N GLU A 175 -25.41 39.45 -16.74
CA GLU A 175 -24.67 40.05 -17.85
C GLU A 175 -23.15 40.30 -17.71
N GLY A 176 -22.39 39.59 -18.55
CA GLY A 176 -21.23 40.16 -19.24
C GLY A 176 -19.84 39.81 -18.69
N ARG A 177 -19.15 38.88 -19.38
CA ARG A 177 -17.98 39.20 -20.23
C ARG A 177 -17.36 37.92 -20.79
N VAL A 178 -17.36 37.81 -22.11
CA VAL A 178 -16.46 36.94 -22.85
C VAL A 178 -15.05 37.51 -22.67
N MET A 179 -14.15 36.74 -22.05
CA MET A 179 -12.72 37.07 -22.07
C MET A 179 -12.15 36.60 -23.43
N PRO A 180 -11.58 37.50 -24.25
CA PRO A 180 -10.96 37.11 -25.50
C PRO A 180 -9.64 36.39 -25.23
N LEU A 181 -9.36 35.40 -26.07
CA LEU A 181 -8.04 34.79 -26.22
C LEU A 181 -7.22 35.65 -27.20
N SER A 182 -6.10 36.18 -26.72
CA SER A 182 -4.92 36.64 -27.47
C SER A 182 -3.86 37.07 -26.45
N ASP A 183 -2.59 36.67 -26.48
CA ASP A 183 -1.79 35.91 -27.46
C ASP A 183 -0.93 34.85 -26.76
#